data_AF-Q8L2S2-F1
#
_entry.id   AF-Q8L2S2-F1
#
_cell.length_a   1.000
_cell.length_b   1.000
_cell.length_c   1.000
_cell.angle_alpha   90.00
_cell.angle_beta   90.00
_cell.angle_gamma   90.00
#
_symmetry.space_group_name_H-M   'P 1'
#
loop_
_entity.id
_entity.type
_entity.pdbx_description
1 polymer ?
#
loop_
_entity_poly.entity_id
_entity_poly.type
_entity_poly.pdbx_seq_one_letter_code
_entity_poly.pdbx_strand_id
1 'polypeptide(L)'
;QHSLALLGPSAATFFEPVPKEHFSKALFDTIAQWNAESDWKGDERNVVLALARIWYSASTGLIAPKDVAAAWVSERLPAEHRPLICKARAAYLGSEDDDLAMRVEETAAFVRYAKATIERILR
;
A
#
# COMPACT_ATOMS: atom_id res chain seq x y z
N GLN A 1 1.96 -7.97 -15.34
CA GLN A 1 1.97 -9.46 -15.29
C GLN A 1 0.60 -10.06 -15.53
N HIS A 2 -0.50 -9.42 -15.09
CA HIS A 2 -1.87 -9.87 -15.41
C HIS A 2 -2.64 -8.73 -16.09
N SER A 3 -3.12 -8.97 -17.32
CA SER A 3 -3.90 -8.01 -18.10
C SER A 3 -4.74 -8.74 -19.14
N LEU A 4 -5.89 -8.17 -19.50
CA LEU A 4 -6.71 -8.62 -20.63
C LEU A 4 -6.74 -7.51 -21.69
N ALA A 5 -6.34 -7.83 -22.92
CA ALA A 5 -6.47 -6.89 -24.03
C ALA A 5 -7.94 -6.84 -24.47
N LEU A 6 -8.58 -5.68 -24.30
CA LEU A 6 -9.95 -5.46 -24.79
C LEU A 6 -9.98 -5.27 -26.31
N LEU A 7 -8.90 -4.75 -26.88
CA LEU A 7 -8.68 -4.58 -28.31
C LEU A 7 -7.18 -4.69 -28.61
N GLY A 8 -6.84 -5.32 -29.73
CA GLY A 8 -5.46 -5.45 -30.20
C GLY A 8 -4.60 -6.49 -29.45
N PRO A 9 -3.28 -6.50 -29.69
CA PRO A 9 -2.37 -7.46 -29.07
C PRO A 9 -2.23 -7.28 -27.56
N SER A 10 -1.71 -8.31 -26.89
CA SER A 10 -1.45 -8.27 -25.45
C SER A 10 -0.42 -7.20 -25.07
N ALA A 11 -0.48 -6.71 -23.82
CA ALA A 11 0.50 -5.76 -23.31
C ALA A 11 1.95 -6.27 -23.44
N ALA A 12 2.18 -7.57 -23.28
CA ALA A 12 3.51 -8.19 -23.39
C ALA A 12 4.10 -8.15 -24.81
N THR A 13 3.29 -7.85 -25.83
CA THR A 13 3.76 -7.66 -27.21
C THR A 13 4.35 -6.26 -27.43
N PHE A 14 4.00 -5.30 -26.59
CA PHE A 14 4.44 -3.90 -26.73
C PHE A 14 5.45 -3.47 -25.67
N PHE A 15 5.38 -4.06 -24.48
CA PHE A 15 6.20 -3.64 -23.35
C PHE A 15 7.16 -4.73 -22.93
N GLU A 16 8.44 -4.35 -22.90
CA GLU A 16 9.48 -5.16 -22.27
C GLU A 16 9.25 -5.28 -20.75
N PRO A 17 9.76 -6.35 -20.12
CA PRO A 17 9.75 -6.47 -18.67
C PRO A 17 10.42 -5.27 -17.98
N VAL A 18 9.78 -4.76 -16.92
CA VAL A 18 10.30 -3.63 -16.14
C VAL A 18 11.50 -4.11 -15.29
N PRO A 19 12.65 -3.43 -15.35
CA PRO A 19 13.78 -3.71 -14.46
C PRO A 19 13.40 -3.58 -12.99
N LYS A 20 13.96 -4.43 -12.13
CA LYS A 20 13.64 -4.47 -10.69
C LYS A 20 13.96 -3.13 -10.02
N GLU A 21 15.03 -2.47 -10.43
CA GLU A 21 15.51 -1.20 -9.90
C GLU A 21 14.50 -0.08 -10.18
N HIS A 22 13.91 -0.07 -11.37
CA HIS A 22 12.86 0.88 -11.74
C HIS A 22 11.58 0.63 -10.94
N PHE A 23 11.24 -0.64 -10.70
CA PHE A 23 10.11 -0.98 -9.84
C PHE A 23 10.32 -0.51 -8.40
N SER A 24 11.47 -0.80 -7.79
CA SER A 24 11.83 -0.32 -6.46
C SER A 24 11.82 1.20 -6.37
N LYS A 25 12.35 1.89 -7.40
CA LYS A 25 12.32 3.35 -7.47
C LYS A 25 10.89 3.89 -7.52
N ALA A 26 10.01 3.30 -8.34
CA ALA A 26 8.62 3.72 -8.41
C ALA A 26 7.88 3.55 -7.06
N LEU A 27 8.16 2.48 -6.30
CA LEU A 27 7.62 2.28 -4.96
C LEU A 27 8.12 3.37 -3.99
N PHE A 28 9.41 3.70 -4.04
CA PHE A 28 10.01 4.75 -3.22
C PHE A 28 9.41 6.13 -3.53
N ASP A 29 9.31 6.48 -4.81
CA ASP A 29 8.75 7.75 -5.27
C ASP A 29 7.26 7.88 -4.91
N THR A 30 6.54 6.76 -4.81
CA THR A 30 5.14 6.75 -4.39
C THR A 30 4.98 7.09 -2.91
N ILE A 31 5.77 6.48 -2.02
CA ILE A 31 5.66 6.76 -0.58
C ILE A 31 6.16 8.17 -0.21
N ALA A 32 7.01 8.76 -1.05
CA ALA A 32 7.47 10.13 -0.88
C ALA A 32 6.35 11.18 -1.04
N GLN A 33 5.17 10.79 -1.55
CA GLN A 33 4.02 11.69 -1.72
C GLN A 33 3.26 11.98 -0.42
N TRP A 34 3.42 11.15 0.62
CA TRP A 34 2.66 11.28 1.88
C TRP A 34 3.58 11.66 3.05
N ASN A 35 3.71 12.95 3.34
CA ASN A 35 4.61 13.48 4.37
C ASN A 35 3.86 14.15 5.53
N ALA A 36 2.72 14.77 5.24
CA ALA A 36 1.88 15.47 6.20
C ALA A 36 0.42 14.98 6.13
N GLU A 37 -0.37 15.33 7.15
CA GLU A 37 -1.81 15.03 7.18
C GLU A 37 -2.54 15.50 5.92
N SER A 38 -2.19 16.69 5.42
CA SER A 38 -2.77 17.26 4.19
C SER A 38 -2.67 16.34 2.97
N ASP A 39 -1.69 15.43 2.95
CA ASP A 39 -1.40 14.59 1.79
C ASP A 39 -2.32 13.36 1.73
N TRP A 40 -2.97 13.00 2.84
CA TRP A 40 -3.85 11.82 2.93
C TRP A 40 -5.22 12.12 3.55
N LYS A 41 -5.47 13.36 3.99
CA LYS A 41 -6.74 13.78 4.55
C LYS A 41 -7.89 13.56 3.56
N GLY A 42 -8.90 12.81 4.00
CA GLY A 42 -10.04 12.40 3.18
C GLY A 42 -9.79 11.17 2.30
N ASP A 43 -8.60 10.57 2.36
CA ASP A 43 -8.24 9.34 1.66
C ASP A 43 -7.54 8.30 2.57
N GLU A 44 -7.75 8.41 3.89
CA GLU A 44 -7.02 7.68 4.94
C GLU A 44 -6.98 6.17 4.68
N ARG A 45 -8.14 5.55 4.43
CA ARG A 45 -8.25 4.12 4.15
C ARG A 45 -7.46 3.72 2.91
N ASN A 46 -7.53 4.50 1.84
CA ASN A 46 -6.82 4.17 0.61
C ASN A 46 -5.32 4.32 0.76
N VAL A 47 -4.85 5.35 1.46
CA VAL A 47 -3.42 5.54 1.76
C VAL A 47 -2.89 4.43 2.66
N VAL A 48 -3.61 4.05 3.71
CA VAL A 48 -3.25 2.93 4.59
C VAL A 48 -3.13 1.61 3.79
N LEU A 49 -4.10 1.31 2.93
CA LEU A 49 -4.08 0.09 2.11
C LEU A 49 -3.03 0.16 0.98
N ALA A 50 -2.76 1.35 0.43
CA ALA A 50 -1.71 1.54 -0.57
C ALA A 50 -0.33 1.31 0.05
N LEU A 51 -0.05 1.88 1.22
CA LEU A 51 1.18 1.63 1.97
C LEU A 51 1.36 0.14 2.29
N ALA A 52 0.27 -0.57 2.63
CA ALA A 52 0.35 -2.02 2.85
C ALA A 52 0.74 -2.78 1.57
N ARG A 53 0.18 -2.42 0.41
CA ARG A 53 0.55 -3.01 -0.88
C ARG A 53 1.99 -2.69 -1.29
N ILE A 54 2.45 -1.47 -1.05
CA ILE A 54 3.82 -1.06 -1.33
C ILE A 54 4.79 -1.83 -0.44
N TRP A 55 4.49 -1.97 0.86
CA TRP A 55 5.33 -2.74 1.77
C TRP A 55 5.40 -4.22 1.37
N TYR A 56 4.26 -4.84 1.04
CA TYR A 56 4.25 -6.19 0.48
C TYR A 56 5.13 -6.30 -0.76
N SER A 57 4.99 -5.33 -1.69
CA SER A 57 5.72 -5.33 -2.96
C SER A 57 7.23 -5.12 -2.77
N ALA A 58 7.62 -4.21 -1.88
CA ALA A 58 9.01 -3.97 -1.53
C ALA A 58 9.66 -5.23 -0.92
N SER A 59 8.90 -5.96 -0.09
CA SER A 59 9.40 -7.14 0.63
C SER A 59 9.47 -8.40 -0.22
N THR A 60 8.58 -8.54 -1.21
CA THR A 60 8.40 -9.81 -1.95
C THR A 60 8.74 -9.70 -3.44
N GLY A 61 8.76 -8.49 -3.99
CA GLY A 61 8.82 -8.25 -5.44
C GLY A 61 7.51 -8.59 -6.19
N LEU A 62 6.43 -8.93 -5.47
CA LEU A 62 5.15 -9.33 -6.04
C LEU A 62 4.08 -8.26 -5.79
N ILE A 63 3.02 -8.27 -6.61
CA ILE A 63 1.86 -7.41 -6.42
C ILE A 63 0.72 -8.22 -5.79
N ALA A 64 0.08 -7.66 -4.77
CA ALA A 64 -1.08 -8.26 -4.12
C ALA A 64 -2.31 -7.32 -4.14
N PRO A 65 -3.54 -7.88 -4.03
CA PRO A 65 -4.76 -7.13 -3.69
C PRO A 65 -4.64 -6.39 -2.34
N LYS A 66 -5.51 -5.39 -2.13
CA LYS A 66 -5.48 -4.53 -0.92
C LYS A 66 -5.68 -5.34 0.37
N ASP A 67 -6.65 -6.25 0.39
CA ASP A 67 -7.02 -7.07 1.53
C ASP A 67 -5.96 -8.13 1.88
N VAL A 68 -5.35 -8.74 0.86
CA VAL A 68 -4.25 -9.70 1.01
C VAL A 68 -3.01 -9.00 1.58
N ALA A 69 -2.64 -7.84 1.02
CA ALA A 69 -1.50 -7.07 1.52
C ALA A 69 -1.73 -6.56 2.95
N ALA A 70 -2.94 -6.10 3.27
CA ALA A 70 -3.30 -5.65 4.61
C ALA A 70 -3.21 -6.78 5.65
N ALA A 71 -3.68 -8.00 5.31
CA ALA A 71 -3.53 -9.17 6.16
C ALA A 71 -2.06 -9.56 6.35
N TRP A 72 -1.26 -9.53 5.28
CA TRP A 72 0.16 -9.82 5.37
C TRP A 72 0.92 -8.82 6.24
N VAL A 73 0.58 -7.53 6.14
CA VAL A 73 1.18 -6.47 6.96
C VAL A 73 0.77 -6.57 8.43
N SER A 74 -0.49 -6.91 8.73
CA SER A 74 -0.98 -6.96 10.12
C SER A 74 -0.22 -7.97 10.99
N GLU A 75 0.24 -9.07 10.41
CA GLU A 75 1.09 -10.07 11.08
C GLU A 75 2.49 -9.54 11.47
N ARG A 76 2.96 -8.49 10.79
CA ARG A 76 4.33 -7.95 10.90
C ARG A 76 4.39 -6.60 11.61
N LEU A 77 3.23 -5.99 11.87
CA LEU A 77 3.14 -4.74 12.60
C LEU A 77 3.34 -4.95 14.11
N PRO A 78 3.91 -3.96 14.81
CA PRO A 78 3.73 -3.79 16.24
C PRO A 78 2.25 -3.69 16.59
N ALA A 79 1.88 -4.12 17.81
CA ALA A 79 0.49 -4.21 18.24
C ALA A 79 -0.27 -2.87 18.15
N GLU A 80 0.42 -1.74 18.32
CA GLU A 80 -0.17 -0.39 18.26
C GLU A 80 -0.77 -0.04 16.90
N HIS A 81 -0.22 -0.58 15.80
CA HIS A 81 -0.66 -0.24 14.43
C HIS A 81 -1.63 -1.27 13.84
N ARG A 82 -1.75 -2.46 14.46
CA ARG A 82 -2.61 -3.54 13.96
C ARG A 82 -4.09 -3.17 13.88
N PRO A 83 -4.69 -2.46 14.87
CA PRO A 83 -6.11 -2.11 14.80
C PRO A 83 -6.45 -1.31 13.55
N LEU A 84 -5.62 -0.32 13.21
CA LEU A 84 -5.85 0.56 12.05
C LEU A 84 -5.85 -0.22 10.72
N ILE A 85 -4.86 -1.09 10.48
CA ILE A 85 -4.80 -1.84 9.22
C ILE A 85 -5.93 -2.88 9.12
N CYS A 86 -6.32 -3.49 10.25
CA CYS A 86 -7.45 -4.42 10.30
C CYS A 86 -8.77 -3.70 10.00
N LYS A 87 -8.97 -2.51 10.56
CA LYS A 87 -10.13 -1.66 10.29
C LYS A 87 -10.17 -1.22 8.82
N ALA A 88 -9.05 -0.75 8.27
CA ALA A 88 -8.94 -0.38 6.86
C ALA A 88 -9.31 -1.55 5.93
N ARG A 89 -8.86 -2.77 6.27
CA ARG A 89 -9.19 -4.00 5.55
C ARG A 89 -10.69 -4.33 5.65
N ALA A 90 -11.27 -4.29 6.84
CA ALA A 90 -12.69 -4.60 7.05
C ALA A 90 -13.60 -3.59 6.31
N ALA A 91 -13.26 -2.30 6.38
CA ALA A 91 -13.95 -1.24 5.67
C ALA A 91 -13.83 -1.36 4.15
N TYR A 92 -12.68 -1.83 3.64
CA TYR A 92 -12.52 -2.09 2.20
C TYR A 92 -13.35 -3.30 1.73
N LEU A 93 -13.49 -4.32 2.57
CA LEU A 93 -14.31 -5.50 2.28
C LEU A 93 -15.82 -5.26 2.50
N GLY A 94 -16.22 -4.05 2.93
CA GLY A 94 -17.61 -3.70 3.22
C GLY A 94 -18.17 -4.42 4.45
N SER A 95 -17.30 -4.96 5.31
CA SER A 95 -17.70 -5.67 6.53
C SER A 95 -17.89 -4.74 7.72
N GLU A 96 -17.34 -3.52 7.66
CA GLU A 96 -17.47 -2.47 8.67
C GLU A 96 -17.52 -1.09 8.01
N ASP A 97 -17.99 -0.08 8.75
CA ASP A 97 -17.93 1.31 8.32
C ASP A 97 -16.50 1.85 8.31
N ASP A 98 -16.24 2.75 7.37
CA ASP A 98 -14.98 3.48 7.25
C ASP A 98 -14.97 4.70 8.19
N ASP A 99 -14.34 4.54 9.37
CA ASP A 99 -14.16 5.58 10.37
C ASP A 99 -12.73 6.14 10.41
N LEU A 100 -11.88 5.82 9.42
CA LEU A 100 -10.45 6.16 9.47
C LEU A 100 -10.21 7.68 9.48
N ALA A 101 -11.11 8.46 8.89
CA ALA A 101 -11.07 9.93 8.96
C ALA A 101 -11.17 10.48 10.39
N MET A 102 -11.72 9.70 11.34
CA MET A 102 -11.77 10.06 12.77
C MET A 102 -10.50 9.61 13.52
N ARG A 103 -9.63 8.83 12.89
CA ARG A 103 -8.41 8.22 13.46
C ARG A 103 -7.15 8.88 12.93
N VAL A 104 -7.13 10.21 12.94
CA VAL A 104 -6.06 11.03 12.35
C VAL A 104 -4.69 10.69 12.96
N GLU A 105 -4.60 10.62 14.29
CA GLU A 105 -3.33 10.34 14.98
C GLU A 105 -2.81 8.91 14.72
N GLU A 106 -3.70 7.91 14.74
CA GLU A 106 -3.38 6.51 14.43
C GLU A 106 -2.89 6.40 12.98
N THR A 107 -3.57 7.08 12.04
CA THR A 107 -3.22 7.11 10.62
C THR A 107 -1.86 7.76 10.41
N ALA A 108 -1.61 8.91 11.04
CA ALA A 108 -0.32 9.57 10.96
C ALA A 108 0.82 8.69 11.52
N ALA A 109 0.57 8.00 12.63
CA ALA A 109 1.55 7.10 13.24
C ALA A 109 1.86 5.89 12.33
N PHE A 110 0.82 5.27 11.77
CA PHE A 110 0.97 4.18 10.81
C PHE A 110 1.73 4.61 9.55
N VAL A 111 1.37 5.76 8.96
CA VAL A 111 2.03 6.29 7.76
C VAL A 111 3.52 6.47 8.01
N ARG A 112 3.91 7.10 9.13
CA ARG A 112 5.32 7.26 9.51
C ARG A 112 6.03 5.91 9.67
N TYR A 113 5.43 4.98 10.39
CA TYR A 113 6.01 3.65 10.63
C TYR A 113 6.19 2.85 9.34
N ALA A 114 5.14 2.77 8.52
CA ALA A 114 5.14 2.03 7.27
C ALA A 114 6.17 2.61 6.30
N LYS A 115 6.21 3.94 6.13
CA LYS A 115 7.22 4.59 5.29
C LYS A 115 8.64 4.28 5.72
N ALA A 116 8.97 4.50 7.00
CA ALA A 116 10.31 4.21 7.51
C ALA A 116 10.72 2.74 7.29
N THR A 117 9.77 1.82 7.43
CA THR A 117 10.01 0.40 7.18
C THR A 117 10.25 0.09 5.71
N ILE A 118 9.43 0.65 4.81
CA ILE A 118 9.55 0.48 3.36
C ILE A 118 10.87 1.07 2.86
N GLU A 119 11.22 2.29 3.29
CA GLU A 119 12.48 2.95 2.93
C GLU A 119 13.69 2.10 3.33
N ARG A 120 13.65 1.43 4.49
CA ARG A 120 14.72 0.52 4.91
C ARG A 120 14.82 -0.74 4.06
N ILE A 121 13.72 -1.21 3.48
CA ILE A 121 13.70 -2.38 2.59
C ILE A 121 14.19 -2.03 1.18
N LEU A 122 13.90 -0.81 0.72
CA LEU A 122 14.24 -0.35 -0.63
C LEU A 122 15.65 0.25 -0.75
N ARG A 123 16.35 0.49 0.37
CA ARG A 123 17.78 0.86 0.43
C ARG A 123 18.66 -0.37 0.25
#